data_AF-A0AAV2IWB1-F1
#
_entry.id   AF-A0AAV2IWB1-F1
#
_cell.length_a   1.000
_cell.length_b   1.000
_cell.length_c   1.000
_cell.angle_alpha   90.00
_cell.angle_beta   90.00
_cell.angle_gamma   90.00
#
_symmetry.space_group_name_H-M   'P 1'
#
loop_
_entity.id
_entity.type
_entity.pdbx_description
1 polymer ?
#
loop_
_entity_poly.entity_id
_entity_poly.type
_entity_poly.pdbx_seq_one_letter_code
_entity_poly.pdbx_strand_id
1 'polypeptide(L)' 'MPPCHTSDKDTHINGYSIPKNTAIMTNMDSLMMGPEVGDDPIEFRPERFLTEDGRPFYPKWFLPFSTGKLVSL' A
#
# COMPACT_ATOMS: atom_id res chain seq x y z
N MET A 1 -3.86 18.34 -0.52
CA MET A 1 -3.52 17.25 0.43
C MET A 1 -4.38 16.06 0.02
N PRO A 2 -3.82 14.90 -0.36
CA PRO A 2 -4.64 13.71 -0.63
C PRO A 2 -5.49 13.41 0.62
N PRO A 3 -6.67 12.78 0.48
CA PRO A 3 -7.54 12.53 1.62
C PRO A 3 -6.77 11.70 2.66
N CYS A 4 -6.35 12.36 3.72
CA CYS A 4 -5.75 11.71 4.86
C CYS A 4 -6.85 10.90 5.54
N HIS A 5 -6.56 9.64 5.89
CA HIS A 5 -7.49 8.87 6.68
C HIS A 5 -7.50 9.44 8.11
N THR A 6 -8.62 9.34 8.79
CA THR A 6 -8.71 9.76 10.20
C THR A 6 -9.29 8.61 11.01
N SER A 7 -8.68 8.30 12.15
CA SER A 7 -9.21 7.27 13.06
C SER A 7 -10.58 7.69 13.61
N ASP A 8 -11.57 6.83 13.49
CA ASP A 8 -12.94 7.04 13.99
C ASP A 8 -13.11 6.67 15.48
N LYS A 9 -12.15 5.92 16.01
CA LYS A 9 -12.04 5.48 17.41
C LYS A 9 -10.58 5.26 17.81
N ASP A 10 -10.35 5.13 19.10
CA ASP A 10 -9.07 4.66 19.63
C ASP A 10 -8.79 3.25 19.09
N THR A 11 -7.59 3.04 18.56
CA THR A 11 -7.19 1.78 17.94
C THR A 11 -5.73 1.45 18.21
N HIS A 12 -5.32 0.23 17.84
CA HIS A 12 -3.94 -0.22 17.97
C HIS A 12 -3.44 -0.71 16.61
N ILE A 13 -2.27 -0.21 16.18
CA ILE A 13 -1.62 -0.64 14.93
C ILE A 13 -0.18 -1.02 15.27
N ASN A 14 0.22 -2.25 14.94
CA ASN A 14 1.57 -2.77 15.14
C ASN A 14 2.14 -2.52 16.55
N GLY A 15 1.31 -2.65 17.59
CA GLY A 15 1.69 -2.41 18.99
C GLY A 15 1.61 -0.95 19.47
N TYR A 16 1.31 0.00 18.58
CA TYR A 16 1.14 1.42 18.93
C TYR A 16 -0.32 1.77 19.16
N SER A 17 -0.60 2.50 20.24
CA SER A 17 -1.93 3.08 20.50
C SER A 17 -2.12 4.35 19.67
N ILE A 18 -3.21 4.39 18.90
CA ILE A 18 -3.61 5.52 18.05
C ILE A 18 -4.93 6.07 18.60
N PRO A 19 -4.96 7.27 19.17
CA PRO A 19 -6.18 7.90 19.63
C PRO A 19 -7.15 8.19 18.48
N LYS A 20 -8.44 8.28 18.80
CA LYS A 20 -9.48 8.79 17.90
C LYS A 20 -9.11 10.17 17.35
N ASN A 21 -9.54 10.44 16.12
CA ASN A 21 -9.29 11.67 15.37
C ASN A 21 -7.82 11.91 14.99
N THR A 22 -6.99 10.86 15.01
CA THR A 22 -5.60 10.95 14.52
C THR A 22 -5.58 10.83 13.01
N ALA A 23 -4.87 11.74 12.35
CA ALA A 23 -4.60 11.69 10.91
C ALA A 23 -3.61 10.56 10.60
N ILE A 24 -3.97 9.68 9.67
CA ILE A 24 -3.22 8.49 9.27
C ILE A 24 -2.87 8.64 7.79
N MET A 25 -1.57 8.72 7.51
CA MET A 25 -1.02 8.73 6.16
C MET A 25 -0.32 7.41 5.87
N THR A 26 -0.82 6.69 4.86
CA THR A 26 -0.17 5.47 4.38
C THR A 26 1.01 5.83 3.49
N ASN A 27 2.19 5.29 3.79
CA ASN A 27 3.37 5.47 2.95
C ASN A 27 3.33 4.52 1.75
N MET A 28 2.71 4.97 0.66
CA MET A 28 2.56 4.18 -0.56
C MET A 28 3.88 3.94 -1.28
N ASP A 29 4.82 4.89 -1.22
CA ASP A 29 6.14 4.76 -1.84
C ASP A 29 6.91 3.60 -1.18
N SER A 30 6.91 3.54 0.15
CA SER A 30 7.57 2.44 0.87
C SER A 30 6.89 1.09 0.66
N LEU A 31 5.59 1.07 0.35
CA LEU A 31 4.89 -0.18 0.03
C LEU A 31 5.24 -0.68 -1.39
N MET A 32 5.20 0.20 -2.39
CA MET A 32 5.33 -0.16 -3.81
C MET A 32 6.76 -0.04 -4.36
N MET A 33 7.68 0.57 -3.61
CA MET A 33 9.11 0.67 -3.94
C MET A 33 10.00 0.16 -2.80
N GLY A 34 9.41 -0.50 -1.81
CA GLY A 34 10.14 -1.07 -0.67
C GLY A 34 10.85 -2.38 -1.00
N PRO A 35 11.55 -2.95 0.00
CA PRO A 35 12.27 -4.21 -0.16
C PRO A 35 11.37 -5.40 -0.48
N GLU A 36 10.07 -5.35 -0.17
CA GLU A 36 9.11 -6.41 -0.49
C GLU A 36 8.83 -6.57 -2.00
N VAL A 37 9.16 -5.56 -2.79
CA VAL A 37 9.04 -5.58 -4.26
C VAL A 37 10.11 -6.47 -4.89
N GLY A 38 11.24 -6.67 -4.20
CA GLY A 38 12.42 -7.38 -4.68
C GLY A 38 13.50 -6.44 -5.21
N ASP A 39 14.35 -6.97 -6.09
CA ASP A 39 15.50 -6.23 -6.63
C ASP A 39 15.08 -5.08 -7.55
N ASP A 40 15.82 -3.97 -7.46
CA ASP A 40 15.67 -2.75 -8.27
C ASP A 40 14.27 -2.11 -8.27
N PRO A 41 13.63 -1.89 -7.11
CA PRO A 41 12.21 -1.55 -7.00
C PRO A 41 11.80 -0.24 -7.72
N ILE A 42 12.76 0.66 -7.94
CA ILE A 42 12.57 1.94 -8.65
C ILE A 42 12.66 1.81 -10.18
N GLU A 43 13.18 0.69 -10.69
CA GLU A 43 13.23 0.45 -12.13
C GLU A 43 11.86 0.03 -12.68
N PHE A 44 11.55 0.55 -13.86
CA PHE A 44 10.36 0.15 -14.61
C PHE A 44 10.55 -1.27 -15.17
N ARG A 45 9.95 -2.26 -14.49
CA ARG A 45 10.02 -3.69 -14.85
C ARG A 45 8.61 -4.31 -14.94
N PRO A 46 7.93 -4.25 -16.10
CA PRO A 46 6.59 -4.82 -16.29
C PRO A 46 6.50 -6.31 -15.97
N GLU A 47 7.61 -7.03 -16.11
CA GLU A 47 7.70 -8.48 -15.87
C GLU A 47 7.36 -8.85 -14.43
N ARG A 48 7.45 -7.91 -13.47
CA ARG A 48 6.99 -8.10 -12.07
C ARG A 48 5.50 -8.40 -11.95
N PHE A 49 4.72 -8.03 -12.98
CA PHE A 49 3.28 -8.21 -13.03
C PHE A 49 2.89 -9.34 -13.98
N LEU A 50 3.83 -10.23 -14.31
CA LEU A 50 3.62 -11.38 -15.19
C LEU A 50 4.06 -12.67 -14.49
N THR A 51 3.32 -13.74 -14.74
CA THR A 51 3.70 -15.13 -14.45
C THR A 51 4.64 -15.67 -15.53
N GLU A 52 5.30 -16.80 -15.29
CA GLU A 52 6.20 -17.45 -16.28
C GLU A 52 5.49 -17.78 -17.60
N ASP A 53 4.20 -18.08 -17.58
CA ASP A 53 3.35 -18.32 -18.75
C ASP A 53 2.74 -17.04 -19.35
N GLY A 54 3.20 -15.86 -18.91
CA GLY A 54 2.84 -14.56 -19.47
C GLY A 54 1.47 -14.03 -19.05
N ARG A 55 0.82 -14.63 -18.05
CA ARG A 55 -0.46 -14.13 -17.51
C ARG A 55 -0.24 -13.03 -16.48
N PRO A 56 -1.19 -12.10 -16.31
CA PRO A 56 -1.11 -11.09 -15.26
C PRO A 56 -0.94 -11.70 -13.87
N PHE A 57 0.01 -11.17 -13.12
CA PHE A 57 0.27 -11.46 -11.73
C PHE A 57 0.11 -10.18 -10.91
N TYR A 58 -0.65 -10.26 -9.81
CA TYR A 58 -0.93 -9.13 -8.93
C TYR A 58 -0.27 -9.37 -7.57
N PRO A 59 0.93 -8.80 -7.34
CA PRO A 59 1.62 -8.98 -6.07
C PRO A 59 0.88 -8.25 -4.93
N LYS A 60 1.01 -8.77 -3.70
CA LYS A 60 0.29 -8.24 -2.53
C LYS A 60 0.68 -6.81 -2.15
N TRP A 61 1.91 -6.40 -2.46
CA TRP A 61 2.41 -5.04 -2.23
C TRP A 61 1.88 -4.02 -3.26
N PHE A 62 1.22 -4.48 -4.33
CA PHE A 62 0.69 -3.60 -5.37
C PHE A 62 -0.70 -3.08 -5.01
N LEU A 63 -0.76 -1.91 -4.36
CA LEU A 63 -2.00 -1.23 -3.95
C LEU A 63 -2.07 0.22 -4.48
N PRO A 64 -2.03 0.44 -5.81
CA PRO A 64 -2.00 1.79 -6.39
C PRO A 64 -3.25 2.62 -6.09
N PHE A 65 -4.37 1.96 -5.77
CA PHE A 65 -5.66 2.60 -5.48
C PHE A 65 -6.07 2.50 -4.00
N SER A 66 -5.10 2.23 -3.11
CA SER A 66 -5.35 1.91 -1.70
C SER A 66 -6.23 0.66 -1.55
N THR A 67 -6.82 0.47 -0.37
CA THR A 67 -7.74 -0.64 -0.07
C THR A 67 -8.80 -0.23 0.96
N GLY A 68 -9.76 -1.11 1.21
CA GLY A 68 -10.83 -0.90 2.18
C GLY A 68 -11.93 0.04 1.69
N LYS A 69 -12.64 0.67 2.63
CA LYS A 69 -13.86 1.47 2.36
C LYS A 69 -13.63 2.71 1.50
N LEU A 70 -12.39 3.17 1.40
CA LEU A 70 -12.00 4.40 0.71
C LEU A 70 -11.11 4.11 -0.51
N VAL A 71 -11.17 2.88 -1.03
CA VAL A 71 -10.54 2.50 -2.29
C VAL A 71 -11.09 3.36 -3.43
N SER A 72 -10.23 3.75 -4.38
CA SER A 72 -10.70 4.43 -5.59
C SER A 72 -11.53 3.46 -6.43
N LEU A 73 -12.71 3.91 -6.86
CA LEU A 73 -13.55 3.23 -7.86
C LEU A 73 -13.19 3.67 -9.27
#